data_AF-A0A495X9P9-F1
#
_entry.id   AF-A0A495X9P9-F1
#
_cell.length_a   1.000
_cell.length_b   1.000
_cell.length_c   1.000
_cell.angle_alpha   90.00
_cell.angle_beta   90.00
_cell.angle_gamma   90.00
#
_symmetry.space_group_name_H-M   'P 1'
#
loop_
_entity.id
_entity.type
_entity.pdbx_description
1 polymer ?
#
loop_
_entity_poly.entity_id
_entity_poly.type
_entity_poly.pdbx_seq_one_letter_code
_entity_poly.pdbx_strand_id
1 'polypeptide(L)'
;MTVDYTIAWHLEPTSFRTHTRVSFPTPRPHALLEATDVRHARLNGHDVPWDGARLALGPVGVPGSAGVLEVESVHAYAPDRGFRRVEVDGDTYRYTLHHPTFAPRTFCCLDHTTRATTAVTVHAPGNALVSDTRAPVAPHALAAAVGPWAEVGPDVHAARSRTFDGRAVSALVARSVGFFEDLLDVPYPYGSCRVVLVPELPVLGFSSPGLVLLDTRAPLDLSPLHAATVVAHEVAHQWAGNVTDGESSLVEGLATYLSRLAAEAFVPGADPWTPPTGTPWPDRPYAPHLARVVGLEARVGRKALVRALGEFFRAHRFGEAGWADLEARA
;
A
#
# COMPACT_ATOMS: atom_id res chain seq x y z
N MET A 1 -10.76 -9.72 21.71
CA MET A 1 -10.77 -10.02 20.26
C MET A 1 -10.22 -8.81 19.54
N THR A 2 -9.38 -9.00 18.53
CA THR A 2 -8.99 -7.95 17.56
C THR A 2 -9.93 -8.01 16.36
N VAL A 3 -9.84 -7.04 15.45
CA VAL A 3 -10.52 -7.16 14.15
C VAL A 3 -9.76 -8.15 13.28
N ASP A 4 -10.48 -9.07 12.63
CA ASP A 4 -9.92 -10.09 11.75
C ASP A 4 -10.77 -10.23 10.49
N TYR A 5 -10.14 -10.14 9.31
CA TYR A 5 -10.77 -10.25 8.01
C TYR A 5 -10.37 -11.54 7.29
N THR A 6 -11.34 -12.15 6.63
CA THR A 6 -11.13 -13.07 5.50
C THR A 6 -11.80 -12.49 4.27
N ILE A 7 -11.02 -12.27 3.21
CA ILE A 7 -11.46 -11.67 1.95
C ILE A 7 -11.18 -12.66 0.83
N ALA A 8 -12.20 -13.00 0.03
CA ALA A 8 -12.04 -13.78 -1.18
C ALA A 8 -12.57 -13.00 -2.38
N TRP A 9 -11.71 -12.72 -3.35
CA TRP A 9 -12.07 -12.11 -4.63
C TRP A 9 -12.21 -13.19 -5.70
N HIS A 10 -13.37 -13.27 -6.34
CA HIS A 10 -13.65 -14.14 -7.48
C HIS A 10 -13.77 -13.28 -8.74
N LEU A 11 -12.70 -13.25 -9.53
CA LEU A 11 -12.58 -12.33 -10.66
C LEU A 11 -13.18 -12.94 -11.93
N GLU A 12 -14.14 -12.23 -12.52
CA GLU A 12 -14.79 -12.60 -13.77
C GLU A 12 -14.34 -11.65 -14.91
N PRO A 13 -14.73 -11.91 -16.16
CA PRO A 13 -14.31 -11.06 -17.28
C PRO A 13 -14.72 -9.58 -17.14
N THR A 14 -15.94 -9.30 -16.67
CA THR A 14 -16.54 -7.95 -16.65
C THR A 14 -16.89 -7.44 -15.25
N SER A 15 -16.91 -8.33 -14.26
CA SER A 15 -17.27 -8.06 -12.86
C SER A 15 -16.38 -8.89 -11.94
N PHE A 16 -16.57 -8.75 -10.64
CA PHE A 16 -16.05 -9.71 -9.67
C PHE A 16 -17.01 -9.84 -8.49
N ARG A 17 -17.02 -11.03 -7.89
CA ARG A 17 -17.69 -11.27 -6.62
C ARG A 17 -16.68 -11.19 -5.49
N THR A 18 -17.11 -10.68 -4.35
CA THR A 18 -16.31 -10.66 -3.12
C THR A 18 -17.09 -11.33 -2.00
N HIS A 19 -16.44 -12.27 -1.34
CA HIS A 19 -16.87 -12.75 -0.03
C HIS A 19 -16.00 -12.10 1.05
N THR A 20 -16.62 -11.36 1.95
CA THR A 20 -15.96 -10.75 3.10
C THR A 20 -16.55 -11.32 4.37
N ARG A 21 -15.69 -11.89 5.22
CA ARG A 21 -16.02 -12.21 6.60
C ARG A 21 -15.15 -11.37 7.51
N VAL A 22 -15.75 -10.62 8.43
CA VAL A 22 -15.02 -9.84 9.42
C VAL A 22 -15.55 -10.11 10.82
N SER A 23 -14.64 -10.42 11.74
CA SER A 23 -14.95 -10.50 13.17
C SER A 23 -14.41 -9.27 13.90
N PHE A 24 -15.17 -8.74 14.86
CA PHE A 24 -14.80 -7.53 15.57
C PHE A 24 -15.34 -7.51 17.01
N PRO A 25 -14.59 -6.96 17.99
CA PRO A 25 -14.93 -7.07 19.41
C PRO A 25 -16.00 -6.08 19.89
N THR A 26 -16.15 -4.95 19.20
CA THR A 26 -16.96 -3.82 19.67
C THR A 26 -18.07 -3.55 18.67
N PRO A 27 -19.33 -3.40 19.11
CA PRO A 27 -20.44 -3.03 18.22
C PRO A 27 -20.10 -1.82 17.34
N ARG A 28 -20.51 -1.89 16.08
CA ARG A 28 -20.32 -0.83 15.09
C ARG A 28 -21.70 -0.39 14.59
N PRO A 29 -21.92 0.91 14.32
CA PRO A 29 -23.20 1.37 13.77
C PRO A 29 -23.40 0.93 12.32
N HIS A 30 -22.31 0.83 11.55
CA HIS A 30 -22.34 0.44 10.15
C HIS A 30 -21.02 -0.20 9.71
N ALA A 31 -21.05 -0.83 8.53
CA ALA A 31 -19.89 -1.12 7.70
C ALA A 31 -20.04 -0.43 6.34
N LEU A 32 -18.92 -0.20 5.66
CA LEU A 32 -18.81 0.45 4.36
C LEU A 32 -18.78 -0.60 3.24
N LEU A 33 -19.55 -0.35 2.17
CA LEU A 33 -19.58 -1.21 0.99
C LEU A 33 -20.15 -0.45 -0.22
N GLU A 34 -19.29 -0.16 -1.19
CA GLU A 34 -19.63 0.44 -2.48
C GLU A 34 -19.71 -0.66 -3.55
N ALA A 35 -20.68 -1.57 -3.39
CA ALA A 35 -20.93 -2.65 -4.34
C ALA A 35 -21.93 -2.24 -5.42
N THR A 36 -21.96 -2.98 -6.52
CA THR A 36 -23.03 -2.90 -7.52
C THR A 36 -24.28 -3.66 -7.05
N ASP A 37 -24.09 -4.76 -6.33
CA ASP A 37 -25.15 -5.61 -5.80
C ASP A 37 -24.68 -6.34 -4.53
N VAL A 38 -25.59 -6.63 -3.61
CA VAL A 38 -25.33 -7.40 -2.38
C VAL A 38 -26.20 -8.64 -2.39
N ARG A 39 -25.57 -9.81 -2.49
CA ARG A 39 -26.26 -11.10 -2.56
C ARG A 39 -26.79 -11.53 -1.21
N HIS A 40 -25.96 -11.37 -0.18
CA HIS A 40 -26.38 -11.48 1.21
C HIS A 40 -25.41 -10.71 2.09
N ALA A 41 -25.92 -10.19 3.20
CA ALA A 41 -25.13 -9.62 4.27
C ALA A 41 -25.74 -10.02 5.60
N ARG A 42 -24.96 -10.66 6.47
CA ARG A 42 -25.42 -11.21 7.75
C ARG A 42 -24.51 -10.80 8.89
N LEU A 43 -25.07 -10.25 9.94
CA LEU A 43 -24.39 -10.01 11.20
C LEU A 43 -24.85 -11.06 12.21
N ASN A 44 -23.93 -11.90 12.68
CA ASN A 44 -24.20 -13.01 13.60
C ASN A 44 -25.34 -13.91 13.11
N GLY A 45 -25.42 -14.14 11.79
CA GLY A 45 -26.45 -14.96 11.16
C GLY A 45 -27.77 -14.24 10.83
N HIS A 46 -27.94 -12.98 11.22
CA HIS A 46 -29.12 -12.18 10.93
C HIS A 46 -28.89 -11.24 9.75
N ASP A 47 -29.83 -11.17 8.81
CA ASP A 47 -29.70 -10.29 7.65
C ASP A 47 -29.61 -8.81 8.07
N VAL A 48 -28.71 -8.08 7.43
CA VAL A 48 -28.48 -6.65 7.66
C VAL A 48 -28.75 -5.86 6.38
N PRO A 49 -29.50 -4.74 6.44
CA PRO A 49 -29.86 -3.99 5.26
C PRO A 49 -28.67 -3.18 4.72
N TRP A 50 -28.59 -3.11 3.39
CA TRP A 50 -27.63 -2.28 2.65
C TRP A 50 -28.37 -1.11 1.99
N ASP A 51 -27.85 0.11 2.15
CA ASP A 51 -28.46 1.33 1.61
C ASP A 51 -27.86 1.81 0.27
N GLY A 52 -26.97 1.01 -0.32
CA GLY A 52 -26.20 1.38 -1.52
C GLY A 52 -24.76 1.80 -1.22
N ALA A 53 -24.44 2.14 0.03
CA ALA A 53 -23.08 2.53 0.44
C ALA A 53 -22.65 1.92 1.78
N ARG A 54 -23.61 1.55 2.64
CA ARG A 54 -23.38 1.09 4.01
C ARG A 54 -24.31 -0.06 4.38
N LEU A 55 -23.80 -0.95 5.22
CA LEU A 55 -24.59 -1.96 5.92
C LEU A 55 -24.93 -1.45 7.31
N ALA A 56 -26.22 -1.39 7.66
CA ALA A 56 -26.65 -0.96 8.99
C ALA A 56 -26.52 -2.12 9.98
N LEU A 57 -25.48 -2.10 10.80
CA LEU A 57 -25.15 -3.20 11.71
C LEU A 57 -25.97 -3.15 13.00
N GLY A 58 -26.59 -2.00 13.32
CA GLY A 58 -27.47 -1.83 14.48
C GLY A 58 -26.84 -2.19 15.83
N PRO A 59 -27.59 -2.09 16.93
CA PRO A 59 -27.19 -2.67 18.22
C PRO A 59 -27.48 -4.18 18.21
N VAL A 60 -26.88 -4.93 17.28
CA VAL A 60 -27.11 -6.38 17.20
C VAL A 60 -26.14 -7.09 18.16
N GLY A 61 -26.71 -7.59 19.26
CA GLY A 61 -26.02 -8.40 20.26
C GLY A 61 -25.89 -7.70 21.62
N VAL A 62 -25.96 -8.51 22.69
CA VAL A 62 -25.76 -8.09 24.09
C VAL A 62 -24.53 -7.18 24.19
N PRO A 63 -24.57 -6.05 24.93
CA PRO A 63 -23.39 -5.23 25.18
C PRO A 63 -22.19 -6.10 25.57
N GLY A 64 -21.10 -6.04 24.80
CA GLY A 64 -19.90 -6.87 24.98
C GLY A 64 -19.83 -8.16 24.15
N SER A 65 -20.81 -8.44 23.28
CA SER A 65 -20.72 -9.55 22.32
C SER A 65 -19.96 -9.14 21.05
N ALA A 66 -19.06 -10.02 20.58
CA ALA A 66 -18.34 -9.83 19.33
C ALA A 66 -19.28 -9.96 18.12
N GLY A 67 -19.06 -9.16 17.09
CA GLY A 67 -19.77 -9.25 15.82
C GLY A 67 -19.01 -10.08 14.80
N VAL A 68 -19.72 -10.92 14.05
CA VAL A 68 -19.24 -11.60 12.85
C VAL A 68 -20.13 -11.15 11.70
N LEU A 69 -19.58 -10.36 10.80
CA LEU A 69 -20.25 -9.88 9.60
C LEU A 69 -19.77 -10.70 8.39
N GLU A 70 -20.70 -11.31 7.67
CA GLU A 70 -20.48 -12.09 6.45
C GLU A 70 -21.24 -11.43 5.30
N VAL A 71 -20.53 -11.09 4.23
CA VAL A 71 -21.06 -10.34 3.10
C VAL A 71 -20.60 -10.97 1.79
N GLU A 72 -21.54 -11.28 0.93
CA GLU A 72 -21.29 -11.59 -0.48
C GLU A 72 -21.83 -10.46 -1.35
N SER A 73 -20.93 -9.87 -2.13
CA SER A 73 -21.22 -8.68 -2.95
C SER A 73 -20.65 -8.82 -4.35
N VAL A 74 -21.26 -8.12 -5.30
CA VAL A 74 -20.81 -8.04 -6.70
C VAL A 74 -20.35 -6.61 -6.98
N HIS A 75 -19.22 -6.49 -7.66
CA HIS A 75 -18.55 -5.23 -7.95
C HIS A 75 -18.22 -5.12 -9.43
N ALA A 76 -18.22 -3.89 -9.92
CA ALA A 76 -17.66 -3.55 -11.23
C ALA A 76 -16.18 -3.21 -11.09
N TYR A 77 -15.40 -3.48 -12.14
CA TYR A 77 -14.03 -2.94 -12.22
C TYR A 77 -14.08 -1.42 -12.41
N ALA A 78 -13.13 -0.71 -11.80
CA ALA A 78 -13.07 0.75 -11.80
C ALA A 78 -11.90 1.28 -12.65
N PRO A 79 -12.07 2.39 -13.39
CA PRO A 79 -11.01 2.98 -14.21
C PRO A 79 -10.06 3.88 -13.41
N ASP A 80 -10.31 4.13 -12.13
CA ASP A 80 -9.61 5.08 -11.25
C ASP A 80 -9.03 4.42 -9.98
N ARG A 81 -9.88 3.93 -9.08
CA ARG A 81 -9.57 3.43 -7.73
C ARG A 81 -10.57 2.33 -7.35
N GLY A 82 -10.11 1.35 -6.59
CA GLY A 82 -10.77 0.05 -6.41
C GLY A 82 -10.04 -1.04 -7.18
N PHE A 83 -10.77 -2.02 -7.72
CA PHE A 83 -10.18 -3.06 -8.57
C PHE A 83 -10.14 -2.59 -10.02
N ARG A 84 -8.97 -2.28 -10.52
CA ARG A 84 -8.75 -1.83 -11.90
C ARG A 84 -8.61 -3.02 -12.83
N ARG A 85 -8.98 -2.81 -14.09
CA ARG A 85 -8.88 -3.78 -15.18
C ARG A 85 -8.33 -3.07 -16.41
N VAL A 86 -7.32 -3.66 -17.02
CA VAL A 86 -6.63 -3.12 -18.18
C VAL A 86 -6.32 -4.25 -19.15
N GLU A 87 -6.41 -3.96 -20.44
CA GLU A 87 -6.05 -4.90 -21.50
C GLU A 87 -4.67 -4.53 -22.04
N VAL A 88 -3.77 -5.51 -22.13
CA VAL A 88 -2.46 -5.32 -22.75
C VAL A 88 -2.24 -6.46 -23.72
N ASP A 89 -2.15 -6.11 -25.01
CA ASP A 89 -1.84 -7.05 -26.10
C ASP A 89 -2.74 -8.31 -26.12
N GLY A 90 -4.02 -8.13 -25.78
CA GLY A 90 -5.04 -9.20 -25.77
C GLY A 90 -5.16 -9.99 -24.48
N ASP A 91 -4.32 -9.72 -23.48
CA ASP A 91 -4.40 -10.29 -22.13
C ASP A 91 -5.03 -9.31 -21.15
N THR A 92 -5.90 -9.82 -20.25
CA THR A 92 -6.48 -9.01 -19.17
C THR A 92 -5.59 -9.00 -17.93
N TYR A 93 -5.21 -7.80 -17.50
CA TYR A 93 -4.50 -7.53 -16.25
C TYR A 93 -5.40 -6.75 -15.30
N ARG A 94 -5.31 -7.07 -14.02
CA ARG A 94 -6.13 -6.44 -12.97
C ARG A 94 -5.25 -6.12 -11.78
N TYR A 95 -5.51 -5.00 -11.13
CA TYR A 95 -4.83 -4.67 -9.88
C TYR A 95 -5.67 -3.73 -9.03
N THR A 96 -5.53 -3.80 -7.72
CA THR A 96 -6.26 -2.93 -6.81
C THR A 96 -5.48 -1.67 -6.48
N LEU A 97 -6.18 -0.55 -6.33
CA LEU A 97 -5.63 0.68 -5.77
C LEU A 97 -6.67 1.32 -4.85
N HIS A 98 -6.52 1.10 -3.54
CA HIS A 98 -7.54 1.47 -2.55
C HIS A 98 -7.27 2.83 -1.88
N HIS A 99 -6.03 3.28 -1.77
CA HIS A 99 -5.74 4.55 -1.10
C HIS A 99 -6.41 5.77 -1.79
N PRO A 100 -7.01 6.71 -1.03
CA PRO A 100 -7.09 6.73 0.44
C PRO A 100 -8.26 5.96 1.05
N THR A 101 -9.41 5.87 0.37
CA THR A 101 -10.66 5.38 1.00
C THR A 101 -11.48 4.45 0.12
N PHE A 102 -10.90 3.92 -0.95
CA PHE A 102 -11.61 3.18 -2.01
C PHE A 102 -11.64 1.65 -1.82
N ALA A 103 -11.18 1.14 -0.67
CA ALA A 103 -11.33 -0.27 -0.30
C ALA A 103 -12.80 -0.77 -0.32
N PRO A 104 -13.82 0.01 0.07
CA PRO A 104 -15.22 -0.41 0.00
C PRO A 104 -15.72 -0.75 -1.41
N ARG A 105 -15.00 -0.33 -2.47
CA ARG A 105 -15.29 -0.70 -3.87
C ARG A 105 -14.84 -2.12 -4.24
N THR A 106 -14.20 -2.84 -3.32
CA THR A 106 -13.67 -4.18 -3.59
C THR A 106 -14.01 -5.19 -2.51
N PHE A 107 -14.23 -4.77 -1.26
CA PHE A 107 -14.69 -5.64 -0.17
C PHE A 107 -15.38 -4.82 0.94
N CYS A 108 -16.15 -5.49 1.80
CA CYS A 108 -16.81 -4.82 2.92
C CYS A 108 -15.80 -4.41 4.01
N CYS A 109 -15.82 -3.15 4.43
CA CYS A 109 -14.87 -2.61 5.40
C CYS A 109 -15.60 -2.08 6.64
N LEU A 110 -15.11 -2.34 7.85
CA LEU A 110 -15.65 -1.70 9.06
C LEU A 110 -15.36 -0.19 9.12
N ASP A 111 -14.22 0.22 8.58
CA ASP A 111 -13.77 1.60 8.35
C ASP A 111 -12.58 1.59 7.37
N HIS A 112 -11.94 2.73 7.12
CA HIS A 112 -10.86 2.84 6.13
C HIS A 112 -9.44 2.61 6.68
N THR A 113 -9.24 2.76 7.99
CA THR A 113 -7.91 2.91 8.60
C THR A 113 -7.58 1.86 9.65
N THR A 114 -8.58 1.21 10.26
CA THR A 114 -8.34 0.19 11.29
C THR A 114 -7.54 -0.96 10.71
N ARG A 115 -6.30 -1.10 11.19
CA ARG A 115 -5.43 -2.22 10.86
C ARG A 115 -5.99 -3.50 11.47
N ALA A 116 -5.99 -4.56 10.67
CA ALA A 116 -6.53 -5.84 11.08
C ALA A 116 -5.68 -6.99 10.52
N THR A 117 -5.67 -8.12 11.24
CA THR A 117 -5.22 -9.38 10.68
C THR A 117 -6.12 -9.70 9.48
N THR A 118 -5.52 -10.06 8.35
CA THR A 118 -6.24 -10.22 7.09
C THR A 118 -5.75 -11.45 6.35
N ALA A 119 -6.66 -12.37 6.02
CA ALA A 119 -6.42 -13.44 5.07
C ALA A 119 -7.07 -13.07 3.73
N VAL A 120 -6.31 -13.16 2.64
CA VAL A 120 -6.80 -12.85 1.28
C VAL A 120 -6.65 -14.06 0.37
N THR A 121 -7.71 -14.40 -0.33
CA THR A 121 -7.72 -15.40 -1.40
C THR A 121 -8.19 -14.76 -2.70
N VAL A 122 -7.55 -15.13 -3.81
CA VAL A 122 -7.94 -14.66 -5.14
C VAL A 122 -8.23 -15.86 -6.02
N HIS A 123 -9.42 -15.89 -6.59
CA HIS A 123 -9.86 -16.89 -7.56
C HIS A 123 -9.94 -16.25 -8.94
N ALA A 124 -8.92 -16.48 -9.75
CA ALA A 124 -8.83 -15.98 -11.12
C ALA A 124 -7.87 -16.87 -11.94
N PRO A 125 -7.98 -16.87 -13.27
CA PRO A 125 -6.92 -17.38 -14.13
C PRO A 125 -5.63 -16.55 -13.98
N GLY A 126 -4.47 -17.21 -14.06
CA GLY A 126 -3.16 -16.56 -13.95
C GLY A 126 -2.57 -16.57 -12.53
N ASN A 127 -1.57 -15.73 -12.29
CA ASN A 127 -0.99 -15.55 -10.96
C ASN A 127 -1.65 -14.37 -10.22
N ALA A 128 -1.64 -14.47 -8.90
CA ALA A 128 -2.09 -13.42 -8.00
C ALA A 128 -0.94 -13.04 -7.07
N LEU A 129 -0.49 -11.79 -7.19
CA LEU A 129 0.50 -11.17 -6.30
C LEU A 129 -0.28 -10.30 -5.33
N VAL A 130 -0.36 -10.72 -4.07
CA VAL A 130 -1.12 -10.02 -3.02
C VAL A 130 -0.15 -9.46 -2.01
N SER A 131 -0.47 -8.31 -1.43
CA SER A 131 0.26 -7.73 -0.29
C SER A 131 0.49 -8.75 0.81
N ASP A 132 1.59 -8.58 1.53
CA ASP A 132 1.95 -9.39 2.67
C ASP A 132 1.10 -9.00 3.88
N THR A 133 0.29 -9.94 4.36
CA THR A 133 -0.66 -9.72 5.47
C THR A 133 -0.23 -10.37 6.79
N ARG A 134 1.06 -10.73 6.94
CA ARG A 134 1.58 -11.26 8.22
C ARG A 134 1.52 -10.26 9.37
N ALA A 135 1.54 -8.97 9.06
CA ALA A 135 1.27 -7.91 10.00
C ALA A 135 -0.13 -7.33 9.76
N PRO A 136 -0.77 -6.71 10.77
CA PRO A 136 -2.05 -6.04 10.57
C PRO A 136 -1.99 -4.95 9.48
N VAL A 137 -2.93 -5.03 8.53
CA VAL A 137 -3.00 -4.14 7.36
C VAL A 137 -4.27 -3.30 7.43
N ALA A 138 -4.18 -2.01 7.09
CA ALA A 138 -5.35 -1.15 6.95
C ALA A 138 -6.04 -1.42 5.59
N PRO A 139 -7.37 -1.35 5.48
CA PRO A 139 -8.09 -1.63 4.24
C PRO A 139 -7.57 -0.87 3.01
N HIS A 140 -7.22 0.41 3.18
CA HIS A 140 -6.70 1.25 2.10
C HIS A 140 -5.30 0.86 1.60
N ALA A 141 -4.53 0.13 2.42
CA ALA A 141 -3.18 -0.31 2.12
C ALA A 141 -3.14 -1.70 1.48
N LEU A 142 -4.22 -2.49 1.54
CA LEU A 142 -4.25 -3.82 0.93
C LEU A 142 -4.19 -3.71 -0.61
N ALA A 143 -3.38 -4.54 -1.25
CA ALA A 143 -3.26 -4.58 -2.70
C ALA A 143 -3.19 -6.01 -3.27
N ALA A 144 -3.59 -6.16 -4.53
CA ALA A 144 -3.36 -7.33 -5.34
C ALA A 144 -3.13 -6.94 -6.80
N ALA A 145 -2.30 -7.71 -7.50
CA ALA A 145 -2.15 -7.70 -8.95
C ALA A 145 -2.43 -9.11 -9.48
N VAL A 146 -3.35 -9.23 -10.43
CA VAL A 146 -3.92 -10.51 -10.90
C VAL A 146 -3.99 -10.53 -12.42
N GLY A 147 -3.44 -11.56 -13.03
CA GLY A 147 -3.33 -11.67 -14.48
C GLY A 147 -2.25 -12.66 -14.87
N PRO A 148 -1.85 -12.72 -16.14
CA PRO A 148 -0.74 -13.56 -16.56
C PRO A 148 0.60 -12.82 -16.37
N TRP A 149 0.93 -12.32 -15.18
CA TRP A 149 2.16 -11.56 -14.96
C TRP A 149 3.40 -12.44 -15.14
N ALA A 150 4.34 -12.01 -15.99
CA ALA A 150 5.64 -12.66 -16.15
C ALA A 150 6.64 -12.11 -15.14
N GLU A 151 7.41 -12.98 -14.50
CA GLU A 151 8.58 -12.58 -13.73
C GLU A 151 9.72 -12.21 -14.69
N VAL A 152 10.16 -10.96 -14.64
CA VAL A 152 11.17 -10.36 -15.54
C VAL A 152 12.49 -10.06 -14.84
N GLY A 153 12.56 -10.36 -13.54
CA GLY A 153 13.71 -10.33 -12.65
C GLY A 153 13.26 -10.85 -11.28
N PRO A 154 14.17 -11.22 -10.36
CA PRO A 154 13.77 -11.76 -9.07
C PRO A 154 12.78 -10.84 -8.36
N ASP A 155 11.58 -11.34 -8.05
CA ASP A 155 10.49 -10.60 -7.41
C ASP A 155 9.94 -9.38 -8.21
N VAL A 156 10.31 -9.23 -9.48
CA VAL A 156 9.85 -8.15 -10.37
C VAL A 156 9.01 -8.73 -11.50
N HIS A 157 7.78 -8.24 -11.62
CA HIS A 157 6.79 -8.77 -12.55
C HIS A 157 6.29 -7.70 -13.52
N ALA A 158 5.97 -8.11 -14.75
CA ALA A 158 5.41 -7.23 -15.79
C ALA A 158 4.43 -8.00 -16.71
N ALA A 159 3.74 -7.28 -17.59
CA ALA A 159 2.92 -7.90 -18.63
C ALA A 159 3.80 -8.75 -19.58
N ARG A 160 3.34 -9.95 -19.97
CA ARG A 160 4.15 -10.93 -20.76
C ARG A 160 4.66 -10.41 -22.08
N SER A 161 3.88 -9.55 -22.72
CA SER A 161 4.20 -8.96 -24.01
C SER A 161 5.25 -7.85 -23.92
N ARG A 162 5.58 -7.38 -22.71
CA ARG A 162 6.54 -6.30 -22.48
C ARG A 162 7.90 -6.87 -22.13
N THR A 163 8.91 -6.47 -22.89
CA THR A 163 10.31 -6.73 -22.56
C THR A 163 10.79 -5.67 -21.57
N PHE A 164 11.10 -6.09 -20.36
CA PHE A 164 11.71 -5.26 -19.32
C PHE A 164 12.80 -6.10 -18.64
N ASP A 165 14.01 -5.56 -18.44
CA ASP A 165 15.01 -6.27 -17.60
C ASP A 165 14.79 -5.86 -16.15
N GLY A 166 14.08 -6.72 -15.41
CA GLY A 166 13.74 -6.48 -14.01
C GLY A 166 14.91 -6.56 -13.04
N ARG A 167 16.11 -7.01 -13.46
CA ARG A 167 17.23 -7.23 -12.55
C ARG A 167 17.74 -5.95 -11.90
N ALA A 168 17.80 -4.85 -12.65
CA ALA A 168 18.24 -3.57 -12.09
C ALA A 168 17.27 -3.06 -11.02
N VAL A 169 15.96 -3.21 -11.25
CA VAL A 169 14.92 -2.86 -10.27
C VAL A 169 14.99 -3.78 -9.06
N SER A 170 15.08 -5.08 -9.26
CA SER A 170 15.22 -6.07 -8.19
C SER A 170 16.42 -5.78 -7.28
N ALA A 171 17.58 -5.47 -7.89
CA ALA A 171 18.79 -5.10 -7.16
C ALA A 171 18.62 -3.80 -6.37
N LEU A 172 17.97 -2.78 -6.95
CA LEU A 172 17.67 -1.53 -6.24
C LEU A 172 16.71 -1.76 -5.07
N VAL A 173 15.66 -2.58 -5.24
CA VAL A 173 14.72 -2.93 -4.17
C VAL A 173 15.45 -3.62 -3.02
N ALA A 174 16.21 -4.68 -3.30
CA ALA A 174 16.96 -5.41 -2.28
C ALA A 174 17.96 -4.52 -1.55
N ARG A 175 18.66 -3.65 -2.28
CA ARG A 175 19.59 -2.68 -1.72
C ARG A 175 18.88 -1.64 -0.84
N SER A 176 17.72 -1.14 -1.26
CA SER A 176 16.89 -0.21 -0.48
C SER A 176 16.38 -0.84 0.81
N VAL A 177 15.89 -2.09 0.76
CA VAL A 177 15.43 -2.80 1.96
C VAL A 177 16.57 -2.91 2.98
N GLY A 178 17.73 -3.46 2.58
CA GLY A 178 18.87 -3.60 3.49
C GLY A 178 19.38 -2.25 4.01
N PHE A 179 19.43 -1.23 3.15
CA PHE A 179 19.84 0.12 3.57
C PHE A 179 18.90 0.70 4.63
N PHE A 180 17.58 0.56 4.49
CA PHE A 180 16.63 1.09 5.47
C PHE A 180 16.56 0.27 6.75
N GLU A 181 16.75 -1.05 6.69
CA GLU A 181 16.93 -1.87 7.90
C GLU A 181 18.11 -1.37 8.74
N ASP A 182 19.28 -1.18 8.10
CA ASP A 182 20.50 -0.70 8.77
C ASP A 182 20.37 0.75 9.25
N LEU A 183 19.80 1.63 8.42
CA LEU A 183 19.67 3.06 8.71
C LEU A 183 18.73 3.32 9.90
N LEU A 184 17.58 2.63 9.92
CA LEU A 184 16.52 2.87 10.89
C LEU A 184 16.63 1.95 12.12
N ASP A 185 17.42 0.88 12.05
CA ASP A 185 17.47 -0.17 13.09
C ASP A 185 16.06 -0.72 13.39
N VAL A 186 15.28 -0.91 12.31
CA VAL A 186 13.93 -1.47 12.31
C VAL A 186 13.83 -2.53 11.22
N PRO A 187 13.65 -3.81 11.57
CA PRO A 187 13.68 -4.90 10.61
C PRO A 187 12.50 -4.83 9.63
N TYR A 188 12.76 -5.23 8.38
CA TYR A 188 11.74 -5.36 7.36
C TYR A 188 10.73 -6.45 7.78
N PRO A 189 9.43 -6.12 7.94
CA PRO A 189 8.48 -7.04 8.57
C PRO A 189 7.86 -8.06 7.61
N TYR A 190 8.02 -7.86 6.30
CA TYR A 190 7.40 -8.68 5.25
C TYR A 190 8.40 -9.68 4.69
N GLY A 191 7.96 -10.61 3.84
CA GLY A 191 8.84 -11.72 3.40
C GLY A 191 9.68 -11.40 2.20
N SER A 192 9.13 -10.55 1.36
CA SER A 192 9.71 -10.12 0.09
C SER A 192 9.07 -8.78 -0.25
N CYS A 193 9.85 -7.86 -0.80
CA CYS A 193 9.32 -6.65 -1.41
C CYS A 193 9.22 -6.90 -2.91
N ARG A 194 8.04 -7.30 -3.40
CA ARG A 194 7.81 -7.58 -4.81
C ARG A 194 7.41 -6.32 -5.56
N VAL A 195 7.78 -6.23 -6.83
CA VAL A 195 7.38 -5.13 -7.72
C VAL A 195 6.53 -5.68 -8.85
N VAL A 196 5.45 -4.98 -9.18
CA VAL A 196 4.65 -5.24 -10.38
C VAL A 196 4.57 -3.96 -11.22
N LEU A 197 5.08 -4.03 -12.44
CA LEU A 197 4.92 -2.98 -13.44
C LEU A 197 3.53 -3.08 -14.05
N VAL A 198 2.64 -2.19 -13.63
CA VAL A 198 1.24 -2.16 -14.05
C VAL A 198 1.01 -1.02 -15.06
N PRO A 199 0.21 -1.24 -16.10
CA PRO A 199 -0.13 -0.18 -17.05
C PRO A 199 -1.15 0.77 -16.43
N GLU A 200 -1.10 2.05 -16.80
CA GLU A 200 -2.13 3.04 -16.46
C GLU A 200 -2.39 3.19 -14.95
N LEU A 201 -1.35 3.08 -14.13
CA LEU A 201 -1.41 3.49 -12.73
C LEU A 201 -1.65 5.02 -12.69
N PRO A 202 -2.65 5.50 -11.93
CA PRO A 202 -2.91 6.94 -11.85
C PRO A 202 -1.84 7.75 -11.12
N VAL A 203 -0.92 7.06 -10.46
CA VAL A 203 0.25 7.59 -9.74
C VAL A 203 1.49 6.90 -10.30
N LEU A 204 2.68 7.44 -10.04
CA LEU A 204 3.93 6.84 -10.54
C LEU A 204 4.21 5.48 -9.88
N GLY A 205 3.95 5.40 -8.59
CA GLY A 205 4.10 4.21 -7.76
C GLY A 205 3.08 4.18 -6.64
N PHE A 206 2.82 2.98 -6.13
CA PHE A 206 2.02 2.76 -4.94
C PHE A 206 2.60 1.59 -4.15
N SER A 207 2.93 1.85 -2.89
CA SER A 207 3.57 0.89 -2.00
C SER A 207 2.58 0.33 -0.99
N SER A 208 2.37 -0.96 -1.07
CA SER A 208 1.57 -1.76 -0.15
C SER A 208 2.50 -2.71 0.63
N PRO A 209 2.10 -3.24 1.80
CA PRO A 209 2.92 -4.20 2.54
C PRO A 209 3.46 -5.32 1.64
N GLY A 210 4.78 -5.42 1.46
CA GLY A 210 5.42 -6.46 0.64
C GLY A 210 5.13 -6.43 -0.87
N LEU A 211 4.44 -5.41 -1.38
CA LEU A 211 4.06 -5.30 -2.79
C LEU A 211 4.06 -3.84 -3.26
N VAL A 212 4.94 -3.52 -4.18
CA VAL A 212 5.01 -2.21 -4.85
C VAL A 212 4.40 -2.35 -6.25
N LEU A 213 3.49 -1.45 -6.58
CA LEU A 213 3.01 -1.26 -7.95
C LEU A 213 3.75 -0.05 -8.54
N LEU A 214 4.34 -0.21 -9.71
CA LEU A 214 4.96 0.88 -10.47
C LEU A 214 4.25 1.02 -11.81
N ASP A 215 4.02 2.25 -12.27
CA ASP A 215 3.51 2.45 -13.62
C ASP A 215 4.54 1.99 -14.66
N THR A 216 4.11 1.35 -15.74
CA THR A 216 5.00 0.99 -16.87
C THR A 216 5.68 2.21 -17.53
N ARG A 217 5.18 3.42 -17.33
CA ARG A 217 5.74 4.69 -17.78
C ARG A 217 6.69 5.31 -16.76
N ALA A 218 6.91 4.65 -15.61
CA ALA A 218 7.89 5.10 -14.63
C ALA A 218 9.26 5.19 -15.31
N PRO A 219 9.91 6.37 -15.31
CA PRO A 219 11.02 6.62 -16.20
C PRO A 219 12.34 6.18 -15.55
N LEU A 220 12.40 4.89 -15.22
CA LEU A 220 13.49 4.25 -14.48
C LEU A 220 14.81 4.24 -15.26
N ASP A 221 14.75 4.30 -16.59
CA ASP A 221 15.95 4.31 -17.45
C ASP A 221 16.53 5.71 -17.69
N LEU A 222 15.94 6.77 -17.11
CA LEU A 222 16.42 8.15 -17.33
C LEU A 222 17.83 8.38 -16.79
N SER A 223 18.09 7.91 -15.58
CA SER A 223 19.41 7.93 -14.96
C SER A 223 19.43 7.02 -13.73
N PRO A 224 20.61 6.54 -13.29
CA PRO A 224 20.72 5.77 -12.05
C PRO A 224 20.14 6.51 -10.83
N LEU A 225 20.30 7.84 -10.80
CA LEU A 225 19.78 8.70 -9.76
C LEU A 225 18.25 8.75 -9.77
N HIS A 226 17.65 8.88 -10.96
CA HIS A 226 16.20 8.87 -11.09
C HIS A 226 15.59 7.52 -10.69
N ALA A 227 16.18 6.41 -11.15
CA ALA A 227 15.78 5.06 -10.77
C ALA A 227 15.85 4.86 -9.24
N ALA A 228 16.97 5.26 -8.63
CA ALA A 228 17.16 5.16 -7.19
C ALA A 228 16.13 5.99 -6.42
N THR A 229 15.82 7.22 -6.84
CA THR A 229 14.80 8.05 -6.18
C THR A 229 13.43 7.40 -6.23
N VAL A 230 12.96 6.93 -7.40
CA VAL A 230 11.62 6.31 -7.52
C VAL A 230 11.55 5.01 -6.73
N VAL A 231 12.49 4.08 -6.95
CA VAL A 231 12.43 2.75 -6.32
C VAL A 231 12.62 2.87 -4.81
N ALA A 232 13.58 3.68 -4.33
CA ALA A 232 13.80 3.83 -2.91
C ALA A 232 12.64 4.57 -2.19
N HIS A 233 11.91 5.46 -2.88
CA HIS A 233 10.71 6.10 -2.33
C HIS A 233 9.62 5.06 -2.04
N GLU A 234 9.30 4.22 -3.03
CA GLU A 234 8.29 3.17 -2.84
C GLU A 234 8.73 2.13 -1.80
N VAL A 235 10.03 1.81 -1.71
CA VAL A 235 10.54 0.91 -0.67
C VAL A 235 10.53 1.60 0.70
N ALA A 236 10.78 2.90 0.80
CA ALA A 236 10.71 3.63 2.07
C ALA A 236 9.29 3.61 2.67
N HIS A 237 8.26 3.56 1.81
CA HIS A 237 6.89 3.38 2.26
C HIS A 237 6.61 2.04 2.98
N GLN A 238 7.49 1.05 2.83
CA GLN A 238 7.41 -0.18 3.64
C GLN A 238 7.55 0.12 5.13
N TRP A 239 8.23 1.21 5.52
CA TRP A 239 8.24 1.74 6.87
C TRP A 239 7.22 2.89 7.03
N ALA A 240 7.33 3.93 6.21
CA ALA A 240 6.45 5.10 6.24
C ALA A 240 5.13 4.84 5.53
N GLY A 241 4.06 4.60 6.29
CA GLY A 241 2.74 4.22 5.77
C GLY A 241 2.42 2.76 6.06
N ASN A 242 3.34 1.82 5.78
CA ASN A 242 3.05 0.39 5.98
C ASN A 242 3.39 -0.13 7.39
N VAL A 243 4.53 0.26 7.98
CA VAL A 243 4.84 -0.02 9.40
C VAL A 243 4.18 1.01 10.30
N THR A 244 4.39 2.30 10.05
CA THR A 244 3.75 3.37 10.82
C THR A 244 2.94 4.23 9.88
N ASP A 245 1.63 4.22 10.07
CA ASP A 245 0.71 5.05 9.31
C ASP A 245 0.66 6.48 9.86
N GLY A 246 0.10 7.38 9.08
CA GLY A 246 -0.15 8.74 9.53
C GLY A 246 -0.80 9.59 8.45
N GLU A 247 -0.83 10.88 8.68
CA GLU A 247 -1.27 11.82 7.64
C GLU A 247 -0.34 11.76 6.42
N SER A 248 -0.91 11.94 5.22
CA SER A 248 -0.15 11.86 3.95
C SER A 248 1.05 12.79 3.92
N SER A 249 0.97 13.94 4.59
CA SER A 249 2.08 14.90 4.68
C SER A 249 3.30 14.32 5.40
N LEU A 250 3.10 13.55 6.46
CA LEU A 250 4.17 12.88 7.20
C LEU A 250 4.70 11.70 6.38
N VAL A 251 3.80 10.84 5.92
CA VAL A 251 4.15 9.61 5.19
C VAL A 251 4.98 9.92 3.93
N GLU A 252 4.52 10.85 3.10
CA GLU A 252 5.23 11.24 1.88
C GLU A 252 6.51 12.02 2.19
N GLY A 253 6.51 12.86 3.23
CA GLY A 253 7.70 13.58 3.66
C GLY A 253 8.82 12.63 4.11
N LEU A 254 8.48 11.61 4.90
CA LEU A 254 9.43 10.59 5.37
C LEU A 254 9.92 9.70 4.22
N ALA A 255 9.02 9.21 3.35
CA ALA A 255 9.41 8.40 2.20
C ALA A 255 10.34 9.17 1.25
N THR A 256 10.02 10.44 1.00
CA THR A 256 10.87 11.34 0.19
C THR A 256 12.24 11.52 0.85
N TYR A 257 12.28 11.85 2.14
CA TYR A 257 13.55 12.07 2.85
C TYR A 257 14.45 10.83 2.85
N LEU A 258 13.88 9.65 3.13
CA LEU A 258 14.59 8.38 3.12
C LEU A 258 15.09 8.02 1.71
N SER A 259 14.29 8.29 0.67
CA SER A 259 14.72 8.06 -0.72
C SER A 259 15.89 8.96 -1.12
N ARG A 260 15.98 10.20 -0.61
CA ARG A 260 17.15 11.08 -0.80
C ARG A 260 18.41 10.53 -0.15
N LEU A 261 18.32 10.05 1.09
CA LEU A 261 19.44 9.39 1.77
C LEU A 261 19.90 8.13 1.03
N ALA A 262 18.97 7.31 0.55
CA ALA A 262 19.29 6.13 -0.25
C ALA A 262 19.96 6.52 -1.57
N ALA A 263 19.41 7.49 -2.31
CA ALA A 263 19.98 7.98 -3.55
C ALA A 263 21.41 8.52 -3.38
N GLU A 264 21.68 9.27 -2.30
CA GLU A 264 23.01 9.79 -1.93
C GLU A 264 24.00 8.64 -1.71
N ALA A 265 23.58 7.60 -0.98
CA ALA A 265 24.40 6.42 -0.74
C ALA A 265 24.56 5.55 -2.00
N PHE A 266 23.60 5.59 -2.92
CA PHE A 266 23.51 4.64 -4.01
C PHE A 266 24.23 5.05 -5.27
N VAL A 267 24.34 6.36 -5.50
CA VAL A 267 24.88 6.95 -6.72
C VAL A 267 26.06 7.85 -6.35
N PRO A 268 27.32 7.35 -6.44
CA PRO A 268 28.50 8.12 -6.07
C PRO A 268 28.59 9.47 -6.79
N GLY A 269 28.83 10.53 -6.03
CA GLY A 269 28.96 11.89 -6.55
C GLY A 269 27.63 12.55 -6.95
N ALA A 270 26.49 11.89 -6.77
CA ALA A 270 25.19 12.52 -6.93
C ALA A 270 24.91 13.49 -5.78
N ASP A 271 24.18 14.56 -6.09
CA ASP A 271 23.57 15.45 -5.11
C ASP A 271 22.05 15.34 -5.23
N PRO A 272 21.42 14.41 -4.51
CA PRO A 272 19.97 14.28 -4.52
C PRO A 272 19.28 15.39 -3.72
N TRP A 273 20.01 16.29 -3.04
CA TRP A 273 19.40 17.36 -2.24
C TRP A 273 19.19 18.63 -3.06
N THR A 274 19.98 18.81 -4.12
CA THR A 274 19.83 19.92 -5.06
C THR A 274 18.87 19.56 -6.19
N PRO A 275 17.84 20.39 -6.47
CA PRO A 275 16.99 20.23 -7.66
C PRO A 275 17.80 20.29 -8.96
N PRO A 276 17.63 19.35 -9.91
CA PRO A 276 18.35 19.34 -11.17
C PRO A 276 17.90 20.49 -12.08
N THR A 277 18.84 20.98 -12.89
CA THR A 277 18.54 21.91 -13.99
C THR A 277 17.99 21.14 -15.18
N GLY A 278 16.66 21.03 -15.30
CA GLY A 278 16.02 20.33 -16.43
C GLY A 278 14.88 19.44 -15.96
N THR A 279 15.06 18.13 -16.05
CA THR A 279 14.06 17.13 -15.66
C THR A 279 13.77 17.24 -14.15
N PRO A 280 12.56 17.65 -13.74
CA PRO A 280 12.22 17.72 -12.32
C PRO A 280 12.34 16.36 -11.64
N TRP A 281 12.57 16.38 -10.34
CA TRP A 281 12.50 15.16 -9.54
C TRP A 281 11.11 14.52 -9.58
N PRO A 282 11.02 13.18 -9.55
CA PRO A 282 9.75 12.47 -9.58
C PRO A 282 8.91 12.74 -8.31
N ASP A 283 9.55 13.09 -7.20
CA ASP A 283 8.95 13.42 -5.90
C ASP A 283 8.66 14.93 -5.73
N ARG A 284 8.79 15.76 -6.78
CA ARG A 284 8.53 17.21 -6.72
C ARG A 284 7.19 17.58 -6.03
N PRO A 285 6.07 16.84 -6.24
CA PRO A 285 4.82 17.12 -5.54
C PRO A 285 4.94 17.11 -4.00
N TYR A 286 5.91 16.39 -3.46
CA TYR A 286 6.14 16.19 -2.03
C TYR A 286 7.17 17.17 -1.43
N ALA A 287 7.71 18.11 -2.22
CA ALA A 287 8.70 19.07 -1.76
C ALA A 287 8.31 19.84 -0.48
N PRO A 288 7.05 20.28 -0.26
CA PRO A 288 6.65 20.91 1.00
C PRO A 288 6.77 19.98 2.21
N HIS A 289 6.50 18.69 2.03
CA HIS A 289 6.59 17.68 3.07
C HIS A 289 8.04 17.33 3.40
N LEU A 290 8.88 17.19 2.36
CA LEU A 290 10.33 17.03 2.50
C LEU A 290 10.95 18.21 3.26
N ALA A 291 10.55 19.45 2.93
CA ALA A 291 11.07 20.66 3.57
C ALA A 291 10.85 20.65 5.09
N ARG A 292 9.76 20.06 5.59
CA ARG A 292 9.51 19.92 7.03
C ARG A 292 10.49 18.96 7.69
N VAL A 293 10.78 17.81 7.05
CA VAL A 293 11.78 16.84 7.55
C VAL A 293 13.18 17.46 7.53
N VAL A 294 13.55 18.14 6.45
CA VAL A 294 14.84 18.85 6.32
C VAL A 294 14.97 19.97 7.36
N GLY A 295 13.88 20.68 7.66
CA GLY A 295 13.85 21.67 8.73
C GLY A 295 14.08 21.05 10.12
N LEU A 296 13.60 19.83 10.35
CA LEU A 296 13.90 19.07 11.56
C LEU A 296 15.38 18.66 11.60
N GLU A 297 15.91 18.14 10.49
CA GLU A 297 17.35 17.83 10.35
C GLU A 297 18.23 19.03 10.66
N ALA A 298 17.90 20.21 10.13
CA ALA A 298 18.68 21.42 10.35
C ALA A 298 18.73 21.84 11.83
N ARG A 299 17.71 21.50 12.64
CA ARG A 299 17.68 21.82 14.07
C ARG A 299 18.48 20.84 14.91
N VAL A 300 18.41 19.54 14.60
CA VAL A 300 18.92 18.47 15.49
C VAL A 300 20.15 17.77 14.95
N GLY A 301 20.43 17.94 13.65
CA GLY A 301 21.47 17.25 12.90
C GLY A 301 21.05 15.87 12.39
N ARG A 302 21.55 15.48 11.22
CA ARG A 302 21.22 14.21 10.53
C ARG A 302 21.30 12.98 11.42
N LYS A 303 22.38 12.85 12.19
CA LYS A 303 22.59 11.68 13.06
C LYS A 303 21.51 11.57 14.14
N ALA A 304 21.10 12.69 14.73
CA ALA A 304 20.04 12.70 15.74
C ALA A 304 18.68 12.40 15.09
N LEU A 305 18.39 13.00 13.94
CA LEU A 305 17.16 12.74 13.20
C LEU A 305 17.02 11.26 12.79
N VAL A 306 18.07 10.65 12.25
CA VAL A 306 18.04 9.21 11.87
C VAL A 306 17.77 8.34 13.09
N ARG A 307 18.38 8.63 14.24
CA ARG A 307 18.09 7.92 15.51
C ARG A 307 16.62 8.09 15.91
N ALA A 308 16.10 9.32 15.83
CA ALA A 308 14.71 9.64 16.14
C ALA A 308 13.73 8.91 15.21
N LEU A 309 14.04 8.78 13.92
CA LEU A 309 13.24 8.01 12.95
C LEU A 309 13.18 6.52 13.34
N GLY A 310 14.31 5.92 13.73
CA GLY A 310 14.32 4.54 14.22
C GLY A 310 13.50 4.34 15.49
N GLU A 311 13.61 5.27 16.45
CA GLU A 311 12.79 5.29 17.67
C GLU A 311 11.30 5.48 17.35
N PHE A 312 10.97 6.35 16.40
CA PHE A 312 9.61 6.61 15.92
C PHE A 312 8.98 5.35 15.32
N PHE A 313 9.61 4.71 14.33
CA PHE A 313 9.07 3.52 13.69
C PHE A 313 8.95 2.32 14.64
N ARG A 314 9.84 2.19 15.63
CA ARG A 314 9.71 1.14 16.67
C ARG A 314 8.55 1.41 17.62
N ALA A 315 8.42 2.65 18.09
CA ALA A 315 7.38 3.01 19.06
C ALA A 315 5.97 2.91 18.46
N HIS A 316 5.84 3.17 17.15
CA HIS A 316 4.55 3.20 16.45
C HIS A 316 4.42 2.06 15.41
N ARG A 317 5.09 0.93 15.67
CA ARG A 317 5.09 -0.23 14.78
C ARG A 317 3.68 -0.82 14.65
N PHE A 318 3.18 -0.89 13.42
CA PHE A 318 1.82 -1.28 13.02
C PHE A 318 0.71 -0.44 13.66
N GLY A 319 1.02 0.81 13.98
CA GLY A 319 0.07 1.80 14.50
C GLY A 319 0.04 3.08 13.66
N GLU A 320 -0.58 4.11 14.21
CA GLU A 320 -0.64 5.45 13.63
C GLU A 320 0.20 6.43 14.47
N ALA A 321 0.79 7.43 13.81
CA ALA A 321 1.53 8.51 14.46
C ALA A 321 1.50 9.79 13.62
N GLY A 322 1.69 10.93 14.27
CA GLY A 322 1.72 12.25 13.63
C GLY A 322 3.08 12.93 13.72
N TRP A 323 3.16 14.14 13.15
CA TRP A 323 4.38 14.95 13.24
C TRP A 323 4.81 15.26 14.68
N ALA A 324 3.86 15.46 15.61
CA ALA A 324 4.17 15.72 17.01
C ALA A 324 4.92 14.55 17.66
N ASP A 325 4.60 13.31 17.29
CA ASP A 325 5.30 12.12 17.78
C ASP A 325 6.74 12.06 17.28
N LEU A 326 6.98 12.42 16.01
CA LEU A 326 8.32 12.49 15.45
C LEU A 326 9.13 13.65 16.07
N GLU A 327 8.54 14.84 16.16
CA GLU A 327 9.17 16.03 16.72
C GLU A 327 9.52 15.87 18.21
N ALA A 328 8.74 15.09 18.97
CA ALA A 328 9.06 14.79 20.37
C ALA A 328 10.30 13.89 20.55
N ARG A 329 10.79 13.23 19.49
CA ARG A 329 11.93 12.31 19.52
C ARG A 329 13.20 12.91 18.90
N ALA A 330 13.07 13.97 18.13
CA ALA A 330 14.15 14.64 17.39
C ALA A 330 14.73 15.79 18.21
#